data_AF-A0A8X6T3E6-F1
#
_entry.id   AF-A0A8X6T3E6-F1
#
_cell.length_a   1.000
_cell.length_b   1.000
_cell.length_c   1.000
_cell.angle_alpha   90.00
_cell.angle_beta   90.00
_cell.angle_gamma   90.00
#
_symmetry.space_group_name_H-M   'P 1'
#
loop_
_entity.id
_entity.type
_entity.pdbx_description
1 polymer ?
#
loop_
_entity_poly.entity_id
_entity_poly.type
_entity_poly.pdbx_seq_one_letter_code
_entity_poly.pdbx_strand_id
1 'polypeptide(L)'
;MRKAVWAVYFHIRSSDEEPLHSFCPVDPNSWCKYQNQVVEGSVETFRHSNKLPVAVMDAIKAVFNDLSQPKLLQKCLGGKTQNNNESINSLIWELCPKTLGCGRKIVDISTN
;
A
#
# COMPACT_ATOMS: atom_id res chain seq x y z
N MET A 1 -11.06 -1.54 -3.50
CA MET A 1 -9.79 -0.79 -3.67
C MET A 1 -9.96 0.72 -3.81
N ARG A 2 -10.86 1.25 -4.66
CA ARG A 2 -11.03 2.72 -4.82
C ARG A 2 -11.19 3.47 -3.50
N LYS A 3 -12.09 2.99 -2.62
CA LYS A 3 -12.30 3.53 -1.27
C LYS A 3 -11.01 3.53 -0.45
N ALA A 4 -10.23 2.44 -0.50
CA ALA A 4 -8.97 2.29 0.24
C ALA A 4 -7.88 3.25 -0.27
N VAL A 5 -7.79 3.48 -1.59
CA VAL A 5 -6.86 4.49 -2.16
C VAL A 5 -7.17 5.88 -1.61
N TRP A 6 -8.44 6.28 -1.62
CA TRP A 6 -8.85 7.57 -1.07
C TRP A 6 -8.73 7.63 0.45
N ALA A 7 -8.90 6.51 1.16
CA ALA A 7 -8.67 6.45 2.59
C ALA A 7 -7.24 6.91 2.97
N VAL A 8 -6.23 6.51 2.19
CA VAL A 8 -4.85 6.95 2.43
C VAL A 8 -4.71 8.46 2.26
N TYR A 9 -5.24 9.04 1.18
CA TYR A 9 -5.18 10.49 0.93
C TYR A 9 -5.82 11.29 2.08
N PHE A 10 -7.04 10.94 2.45
CA PHE A 10 -7.79 11.66 3.48
C PHE A 10 -7.21 11.43 4.87
N HIS A 11 -6.70 10.23 5.16
CA HIS A 11 -6.00 9.94 6.42
C HIS A 11 -4.77 10.85 6.61
N ILE A 12 -3.96 11.05 5.57
CA ILE A 12 -2.76 11.91 5.65
C ILE A 12 -3.13 13.39 5.75
N ARG A 13 -4.20 13.84 5.10
CA ARG A 13 -4.68 15.23 5.18
C ARG A 13 -5.41 15.54 6.49
N SER A 14 -5.84 14.52 7.22
CA SER A 14 -6.67 14.62 8.42
C SER A 14 -6.03 15.47 9.52
N SER A 15 -6.87 16.14 10.29
CA SER A 15 -6.46 17.03 11.38
C SER A 15 -7.35 16.90 12.61
N ASP A 16 -6.90 17.46 13.74
CA ASP A 16 -7.71 17.48 14.96
C ASP A 16 -8.92 18.40 14.77
N GLU A 17 -8.74 19.50 14.03
CA GLU A 17 -9.79 20.45 13.66
C GLU A 17 -10.74 19.90 12.60
N GLU A 18 -10.20 19.08 11.68
CA GLU A 18 -10.93 18.48 10.57
C GLU A 18 -10.53 17.00 10.41
N PRO A 19 -11.16 16.09 11.18
CA PRO A 19 -10.88 14.66 11.12
C PRO A 19 -11.54 14.02 9.89
N LEU A 20 -10.76 13.35 9.04
CA LEU A 20 -11.18 12.83 7.73
C LEU A 20 -11.01 11.32 7.58
N HIS A 21 -11.57 10.56 8.53
CA HIS A 21 -11.40 9.11 8.57
C HIS A 21 -12.57 8.34 7.96
N SER A 22 -13.51 8.99 7.27
CA SER A 22 -14.75 8.36 6.76
C SER A 22 -14.50 7.24 5.74
N PHE A 23 -13.35 7.23 5.07
CA PHE A 23 -12.97 6.17 4.14
C PHE A 23 -12.14 5.06 4.79
N CYS A 24 -11.59 5.29 5.99
CA CYS A 24 -10.82 4.32 6.73
C CYS A 24 -11.70 3.13 7.17
N PRO A 25 -11.11 1.93 7.34
CA PRO A 25 -11.84 0.80 7.91
C PRO A 25 -12.18 1.08 9.37
N VAL A 26 -13.40 0.71 9.77
CA VAL A 26 -13.89 0.76 11.15
C VAL A 26 -13.86 -0.66 11.69
N ASP A 27 -12.71 -1.07 12.19
CA ASP A 27 -12.46 -2.40 12.73
C ASP A 27 -11.45 -2.28 13.89
N PRO A 28 -11.53 -3.09 14.95
CA PRO A 28 -10.58 -3.04 16.07
C PRO A 28 -9.12 -3.24 15.65
N ASN A 29 -8.88 -3.99 14.57
CA ASN A 29 -7.55 -4.22 13.98
C ASN A 29 -7.29 -3.32 12.76
N SER A 30 -8.03 -2.23 12.61
CA SER A 30 -7.78 -1.26 11.55
C SER A 30 -6.40 -0.64 11.73
N TRP A 31 -5.72 -0.39 10.60
CA TRP A 31 -4.50 0.39 10.59
C TRP A 31 -4.74 1.86 10.98
N CYS A 32 -6.00 2.32 10.93
CA CYS A 32 -6.39 3.67 11.29
C CYS A 32 -6.57 3.80 12.80
N LYS A 33 -5.54 4.32 13.49
CA LYS A 33 -5.56 4.55 14.94
C LYS A 33 -6.74 5.41 15.42
N TYR A 34 -7.15 6.40 14.63
CA TYR A 34 -8.33 7.22 14.94
C TYR A 34 -9.59 6.36 15.04
N GLN A 35 -9.83 5.49 14.05
CA GLN A 35 -11.01 4.63 14.05
C GLN A 35 -10.97 3.61 15.19
N ASN A 36 -9.80 3.10 15.55
CA ASN A 36 -9.65 2.22 16.72
C ASN A 36 -10.08 2.95 18.00
N GLN A 37 -9.64 4.19 18.20
CA GLN A 37 -10.06 4.98 19.37
C GLN A 37 -11.54 5.37 19.34
N VAL A 38 -12.14 5.55 18.16
CA VAL A 38 -13.60 5.72 18.03
C VAL A 38 -14.32 4.48 18.54
N VAL A 39 -13.86 3.28 18.16
CA VAL A 39 -14.44 2.01 18.61
C VAL A 39 -14.24 1.78 20.12
N GLU A 40 -13.07 2.15 20.65
CA GLU A 40 -12.75 2.07 22.09
C GLU A 40 -13.41 3.16 22.94
N GLY A 41 -13.99 4.19 22.33
CA GLY A 41 -14.57 5.33 23.03
C GLY A 41 -13.55 6.32 23.60
N SER A 42 -12.30 6.31 23.10
CA SER A 42 -11.17 7.12 23.59
C SER A 42 -10.75 8.25 22.64
N VAL A 43 -11.54 8.55 21.60
CA VAL A 43 -11.19 9.49 20.51
C VAL A 43 -10.86 10.91 20.95
N GLU A 44 -11.38 11.39 22.09
CA GLU A 44 -11.08 12.74 22.60
C GLU A 44 -9.59 12.94 22.92
N THR A 45 -8.90 11.85 23.24
CA THR A 45 -7.45 11.83 23.53
C THR A 45 -6.60 11.72 22.27
N PHE A 46 -7.21 11.44 21.11
CA PHE A 46 -6.50 11.31 19.86
C PHE A 46 -5.88 12.63 19.43
N ARG A 47 -4.64 12.60 18.95
CA ARG A 47 -3.99 13.74 18.31
C ARG A 47 -3.38 13.31 16.99
N HIS A 48 -3.67 14.05 15.94
CA HIS A 48 -3.08 13.83 14.63
C HIS A 48 -1.61 14.24 14.65
N SER A 49 -0.72 13.32 14.29
CA SER A 49 0.69 13.63 14.07
C SER A 49 0.93 14.18 12.66
N ASN A 50 2.08 14.85 12.48
CA ASN A 50 2.72 15.28 11.23
C ASN A 50 1.84 15.22 9.97
N LYS A 51 1.29 16.37 9.58
CA LYS A 51 0.50 16.55 8.37
C LYS A 51 1.40 17.05 7.24
N LEU A 52 1.25 16.51 6.04
CA LEU A 52 1.86 17.13 4.87
C LEU A 52 1.22 18.52 4.64
N PRO A 53 1.98 19.52 4.17
CA PRO A 53 1.42 20.82 3.83
C PRO A 53 0.30 20.69 2.80
N VAL A 54 -0.74 21.53 2.92
CA VAL A 54 -1.91 21.50 2.03
C VAL A 54 -1.50 21.58 0.54
N ALA A 55 -0.52 22.43 0.23
CA ALA A 55 0.01 22.55 -1.13
C ALA A 55 0.58 21.24 -1.69
N VAL A 56 1.22 20.41 -0.84
CA VAL A 56 1.71 19.09 -1.25
C VAL A 56 0.55 18.13 -1.47
N MET A 57 -0.44 18.13 -0.58
CA MET A 57 -1.64 17.29 -0.73
C MET A 57 -2.40 17.63 -2.01
N ASP A 58 -2.59 18.91 -2.31
CA ASP A 58 -3.27 19.36 -3.52
C ASP A 58 -2.49 18.95 -4.79
N ALA A 59 -1.16 19.07 -4.76
CA ALA A 59 -0.31 18.66 -5.88
C ALA A 59 -0.40 17.15 -6.17
N ILE A 60 -0.44 16.30 -5.12
CA ILE A 60 -0.49 14.83 -5.29
C ILE A 60 -1.92 14.30 -5.48
N LYS A 61 -2.96 15.11 -5.31
CA LYS A 61 -4.37 14.68 -5.44
C LYS A 61 -4.68 14.07 -6.80
N ALA A 62 -4.09 14.60 -7.88
CA ALA A 62 -4.24 14.05 -9.23
C ALA A 62 -3.71 12.61 -9.32
N VAL A 63 -2.58 12.32 -8.66
CA VAL A 63 -2.01 10.96 -8.59
C VAL A 63 -2.99 10.00 -7.90
N PHE A 64 -3.59 10.41 -6.78
CA PHE A 64 -4.60 9.58 -6.12
C PHE A 64 -5.84 9.35 -6.98
N ASN A 65 -6.26 10.35 -7.75
CA ASN A 65 -7.36 10.18 -8.70
C ASN A 65 -7.04 9.13 -9.76
N ASP A 66 -5.84 9.18 -10.34
CA ASP A 66 -5.36 8.22 -11.35
C ASP A 66 -5.22 6.81 -10.76
N LEU A 67 -4.68 6.71 -9.54
CA LEU A 67 -4.59 5.44 -8.80
C LEU A 67 -5.97 4.85 -8.48
N SER A 68 -6.99 5.68 -8.38
CA SER A 68 -8.36 5.26 -8.06
C SER A 68 -9.16 4.79 -9.29
N GLN A 69 -8.59 4.86 -10.50
CA GLN A 69 -9.27 4.53 -11.74
C GLN A 69 -9.61 3.02 -11.83
N PRO A 70 -10.86 2.65 -12.16
CA PRO A 70 -11.28 1.25 -12.24
C PRO A 70 -10.41 0.39 -13.16
N LYS A 71 -9.99 0.93 -14.31
CA LYS A 71 -9.12 0.24 -15.27
C LYS A 71 -7.77 -0.16 -14.67
N LEU A 72 -7.19 0.69 -13.83
CA LEU A 72 -5.93 0.40 -13.15
C LEU A 72 -6.18 -0.60 -12.03
N LEU A 73 -7.20 -0.37 -11.20
CA LEU A 73 -7.55 -1.23 -10.08
C LEU A 73 -7.93 -2.66 -10.51
N GLN A 74 -8.54 -2.83 -11.68
CA GLN A 74 -8.86 -4.15 -12.22
C GLN A 74 -7.61 -5.02 -12.40
N LYS A 75 -6.46 -4.43 -12.70
CA LYS A 75 -5.18 -5.16 -12.83
C LYS A 75 -4.72 -5.74 -11.48
N CYS A 76 -5.11 -5.13 -10.37
CA CYS A 76 -4.76 -5.58 -9.03
C CYS A 76 -5.62 -6.77 -8.53
N LEU A 77 -6.76 -7.05 -9.18
CA LEU A 77 -7.65 -8.16 -8.78
C LEU A 77 -7.04 -9.54 -9.02
N GLY A 78 -6.13 -9.65 -9.99
CA GLY A 78 -5.53 -10.93 -10.36
C GLY A 78 -4.46 -11.43 -9.38
N GLY A 79 -4.16 -10.69 -8.30
CA GLY A 79 -3.16 -11.07 -7.30
C GLY A 79 -1.73 -11.22 -7.85
N LYS A 80 -1.49 -10.80 -9.10
CA LYS A 80 -0.17 -10.84 -9.71
C LYS A 80 0.72 -9.83 -9.00
N THR A 81 1.92 -10.25 -8.64
CA THR A 81 2.88 -9.37 -7.97
C THR A 81 3.22 -8.21 -8.90
N GLN A 82 3.44 -7.03 -8.32
CA GLN A 82 3.82 -5.83 -9.06
C GLN A 82 5.20 -5.99 -9.75
N ASN A 83 5.95 -7.02 -9.39
CA ASN A 83 7.27 -7.31 -9.92
C ASN A 83 7.38 -8.77 -10.37
N ASN A 84 6.91 -9.04 -11.59
CA ASN A 84 7.15 -10.32 -12.27
C ASN A 84 8.64 -10.68 -12.31
N ASN A 85 9.52 -9.69 -12.44
CA ASN A 85 10.96 -9.91 -12.50
C ASN A 85 11.51 -10.40 -11.15
N GLU A 86 11.02 -9.89 -10.01
CA GLU A 86 11.38 -10.41 -8.69
C GLU A 86 10.88 -11.83 -8.47
N SER A 87 9.66 -12.16 -8.92
CA SER A 87 9.15 -13.52 -8.81
C SER A 87 9.99 -14.52 -9.62
N ILE A 88 10.39 -14.14 -10.82
CA ILE A 88 11.29 -14.95 -11.67
C ILE A 88 12.67 -15.03 -11.02
N ASN A 89 13.27 -13.91 -10.63
CA ASN A 89 14.58 -13.89 -10.00
C ASN A 89 14.63 -14.72 -8.71
N SER A 90 13.55 -14.73 -7.93
CA SER A 90 13.43 -15.59 -6.74
C SER A 90 13.54 -17.07 -7.09
N LEU A 91 12.83 -17.53 -8.13
CA LEU A 91 12.91 -18.92 -8.61
C LEU A 91 14.29 -19.26 -9.16
N ILE A 92 14.89 -18.33 -9.93
CA ILE A 92 16.24 -18.50 -10.46
C ILE A 92 17.25 -18.63 -9.32
N TRP A 93 17.16 -17.80 -8.28
CA TRP A 93 18.10 -17.84 -7.15
C TRP A 93 17.85 -19.01 -6.19
N GLU A 94 16.64 -19.55 -6.14
CA GLU A 94 16.35 -20.80 -5.44
C GLU A 94 17.00 -21.99 -6.15
N LEU A 95 16.94 -22.03 -7.49
CA LEU A 95 17.54 -23.09 -8.30
C LEU A 95 19.06 -22.94 -8.49
N CYS A 96 19.55 -21.71 -8.60
CA CYS A 96 20.94 -21.35 -8.86
C CYS A 96 21.36 -20.17 -7.96
N PRO A 97 21.69 -20.44 -6.69
CA PRO A 97 22.05 -19.39 -5.73
C PRO A 97 23.32 -18.64 -6.14
N LYS A 98 23.32 -17.30 -5.99
CA LYS A 98 24.48 -16.45 -6.33
C LYS A 98 25.73 -16.72 -5.51
N THR A 99 25.57 -17.36 -4.35
CA THR A 99 26.62 -17.64 -3.39
C THR A 99 27.35 -18.96 -3.67
N LEU A 100 26.88 -19.76 -4.63
CA LEU A 100 27.42 -21.07 -4.94
C LEU A 100 27.77 -21.18 -6.42
N GLY A 101 28.84 -21.93 -6.73
CA GLY A 101 29.13 -22.32 -8.10
C GLY A 101 28.19 -23.44 -8.54
N CYS A 102 27.32 -23.17 -9.52
CA CYS A 102 26.43 -24.17 -10.09
C CYS A 102 26.97 -24.72 -11.41
N GLY A 103 26.78 -26.02 -11.66
CA GLY A 103 27.16 -26.65 -12.92
C GLY A 103 26.32 -26.18 -14.10
N ARG A 104 26.88 -26.24 -15.32
CA ARG A 104 26.26 -25.77 -16.58
C ARG A 104 24.79 -26.17 -16.74
N LYS A 105 24.45 -27.44 -16.47
CA LYS A 105 23.07 -27.96 -16.58
C LYS A 105 22.07 -27.23 -15.67
N ILE A 106 22.46 -26.90 -14.44
CA ILE A 106 21.59 -26.22 -13.47
C ILE A 106 21.37 -24.76 -13.90
N VAL A 107 22.43 -24.12 -14.42
CA VAL A 107 22.34 -22.78 -14.99
C VAL A 107 21.41 -22.77 -16.21
N ASP A 108 21.56 -23.72 -17.14
CA ASP A 108 20.71 -23.79 -18.33
C ASP A 108 19.23 -24.09 -17.97
N ILE A 109 18.95 -24.89 -16.92
CA ILE A 109 17.57 -25.16 -16.45
C ILE A 109 16.96 -23.93 -15.77
N SER A 110 17.74 -23.21 -14.97
CA SER A 110 17.25 -22.03 -14.23
C SER A 110 17.06 -20.79 -15.09
N THR A 111 17.55 -20.77 -16.34
CA THR A 111 17.51 -19.58 -17.21
C THR A 111 16.73 -19.76 -18.52
N ASN A 112 16.15 -20.95 -18.77
CA ASN A 112 15.20 -21.21 -19.87
C ASN A 112 13.75 -20.95 -19.44
#